data_AF-A0A7J4IK73-F1
#
_entry.id   AF-A0A7J4IK73-F1
#
_cell.length_a   1.000
_cell.length_b   1.000
_cell.length_c   1.000
_cell.angle_alpha   90.00
_cell.angle_beta   90.00
_cell.angle_gamma   90.00
#
_symmetry.space_group_name_H-M   'P 1'
#
loop_
_entity.id
_entity.type
_entity.pdbx_description
1 polymer ?
#
loop_
_entity_poly.entity_id
_entity_poly.type
_entity_poly.pdbx_seq_one_letter_code
_entity_poly.pdbx_strand_id
1 'polypeptide(L)' 'EPLYCALNAFVDETQSVVSGTVDLRLFRGGLHVLGRSSPFALYSSELVSFDSTSLDQCSAIGFSEYYGLQARMRRRA' A
#
# COMPACT_ATOMS: atom_id res chain seq x y z
N GLU A 1 10.20 27.58 14.57
CA GLU A 1 8.86 27.59 13.94
C GLU A 1 8.16 26.27 14.27
N PRO A 2 6.91 26.25 14.77
CA PRO A 2 6.28 25.04 15.31
C PRO A 2 5.93 23.98 14.25
N LEU A 3 5.70 24.39 13.00
CA LEU A 3 5.31 23.48 11.91
C LEU A 3 6.38 22.43 11.62
N TYR A 4 7.65 22.83 11.60
CA TYR A 4 8.77 21.93 11.34
C TYR A 4 8.84 20.79 12.38
N CYS A 5 8.73 21.15 13.67
CA CYS A 5 8.74 20.16 14.76
C CYS A 5 7.54 19.22 14.69
N ALA A 6 6.35 19.73 14.35
CA ALA A 6 5.14 18.92 14.20
C ALA A 6 5.25 17.92 13.04
N LEU A 7 5.81 18.33 11.90
CA LEU A 7 6.03 17.45 10.76
C LEU A 7 7.08 16.38 11.04
N ASN A 8 8.18 16.73 11.72
CA ASN A 8 9.17 15.73 12.09
C ASN A 8 8.61 14.69 13.06
N ALA A 9 7.82 15.11 14.06
CA ALA A 9 7.16 14.17 14.96
C ALA A 9 6.21 13.21 14.21
N PHE A 10 5.49 13.72 13.20
CA PHE A 10 4.67 12.87 12.33
C PHE A 10 5.53 11.89 11.51
N VAL A 11 6.65 12.35 10.95
CA VAL A 11 7.58 11.49 10.20
C VAL A 11 8.09 10.37 11.10
N ASP A 12 8.59 10.71 12.29
CA ASP A 12 9.13 9.73 13.25
C ASP A 12 8.10 8.64 13.58
N GLU A 13 6.84 9.01 13.80
CA GLU A 13 5.76 8.06 14.04
C GLU A 13 5.52 7.13 12.85
N THR A 14 5.45 7.68 11.63
CA THR A 14 5.24 6.87 10.42
C THR A 14 6.41 5.92 10.13
N GLN A 15 7.63 6.26 10.54
CA GLN A 15 8.82 5.43 10.30
C GLN A 15 8.95 4.24 11.28
N SER A 16 8.14 4.19 12.35
CA SER A 16 8.23 3.18 13.41
C SER A 16 8.21 1.72 12.92
N VAL A 17 7.49 1.43 11.82
CA VAL A 17 7.37 0.10 11.21
C VAL A 17 8.08 -0.04 9.86
N VAL A 18 8.74 1.02 9.39
CA VAL A 18 9.43 1.05 8.09
C VAL A 18 10.81 0.41 8.22
N SER A 19 10.81 -0.92 8.36
CA SER A 19 12.03 -1.72 8.53
C SER A 19 12.05 -2.89 7.57
N GLY A 20 13.17 -3.11 6.88
CA GLY A 20 13.33 -4.18 5.90
C GLY A 20 14.56 -3.98 5.00
N THR A 21 14.71 -4.89 4.03
CA THR A 21 15.80 -4.90 3.07
C THR A 21 15.26 -4.64 1.67
N VAL A 22 15.98 -3.84 0.89
CA VAL A 22 15.69 -3.57 -0.52
C VAL A 22 16.90 -3.94 -1.35
N ASP A 23 16.71 -4.85 -2.31
CA ASP A 23 17.76 -5.27 -3.23
C ASP A 23 17.82 -4.28 -4.39
N LEU A 24 19.00 -3.71 -4.63
CA LEU A 24 19.21 -2.69 -5.65
C LEU A 24 20.23 -3.16 -6.68
N ARG A 25 19.96 -2.87 -7.97
CA ARG A 25 20.93 -2.92 -9.05
C ARG A 25 21.34 -1.51 -9.41
N LEU A 26 22.63 -1.24 -9.31
CA LEU A 26 23.26 -0.01 -9.77
C LEU A 26 23.98 -0.29 -11.08
N PHE A 27 23.61 0.39 -12.15
CA PHE A 27 24.21 0.18 -13.47
C PHE A 27 24.21 1.44 -14.31
N ARG A 28 25.40 1.85 -14.78
CA ARG A 28 25.60 3.03 -15.66
C ARG A 28 24.88 4.31 -15.20
N GLY A 29 24.92 4.58 -13.90
CA GLY A 29 24.24 5.73 -13.29
C GLY A 29 22.74 5.53 -13.04
N GLY A 30 22.17 4.39 -13.41
CA GLY A 30 20.81 3.99 -13.08
C GLY A 30 20.73 3.19 -11.77
N LEU A 31 19.60 3.33 -11.07
CA LEU A 31 19.23 2.57 -9.88
C LEU A 31 17.92 1.84 -10.16
N HIS A 32 17.90 0.53 -9.95
CA HIS A 32 16.72 -0.30 -10.10
C HIS A 32 16.49 -1.14 -8.84
N VAL A 33 15.23 -1.19 -8.39
CA VAL A 33 14.81 -2.09 -7.31
C VAL A 33 14.57 -3.48 -7.89
N LEU A 34 15.25 -4.48 -7.35
CA LEU A 34 15.11 -5.88 -7.74
C LEU A 34 14.15 -6.64 -6.83
N GLY A 35 14.16 -6.31 -5.53
CA GLY A 35 13.46 -7.07 -4.51
C GLY A 35 13.25 -6.27 -3.23
N ARG A 36 12.31 -6.72 -2.41
CA ARG A 36 11.99 -6.13 -1.10
C ARG A 36 11.61 -7.24 -0.13
N SER A 37 12.06 -7.14 1.11
CA SER A 37 11.68 -8.03 2.20
C SER A 37 11.57 -7.24 3.50
N SER A 38 10.59 -7.55 4.33
CA SER A 38 10.37 -6.87 5.61
C SER A 38 9.66 -7.80 6.60
N PRO A 39 10.07 -7.80 7.89
CA PRO A 39 9.31 -8.51 8.93
C PRO A 39 7.95 -7.85 9.22
N PHE A 40 7.76 -6.60 8.83
CA PHE A 40 6.51 -5.84 8.97
C PHE A 40 5.80 -5.63 7.61
N ALA A 41 6.06 -6.52 6.64
CA ALA A 41 5.45 -6.40 5.32
C ALA A 41 3.92 -6.50 5.42
N LEU A 42 3.22 -5.47 4.92
CA LEU A 42 1.77 -5.53 4.71
C LEU A 42 1.38 -6.41 3.51
N TYR A 43 2.36 -6.77 2.69
CA TYR A 43 2.16 -7.71 1.59
C TYR A 43 1.96 -9.12 2.14
N SER A 44 0.87 -9.78 1.73
CA SER A 44 0.61 -11.20 1.98
C SER A 44 0.53 -11.95 0.67
N SER A 45 1.38 -12.95 0.48
CA SER A 45 1.34 -13.83 -0.70
C SER A 45 0.06 -14.65 -0.77
N GLU A 46 -0.53 -14.96 0.38
CA GLU A 46 -1.78 -15.72 0.46
C GLU A 46 -2.93 -14.88 -0.13
N LEU A 47 -3.12 -13.65 0.36
CA LEU A 47 -4.22 -12.77 -0.08
C LEU A 47 -4.15 -12.38 -1.56
N VAL A 48 -2.96 -12.38 -2.17
CA VAL A 48 -2.75 -11.98 -3.56
C VAL A 48 -2.74 -13.18 -4.52
N SER A 49 -2.50 -14.39 -4.03
CA SER A 49 -2.43 -15.59 -4.87
C SER A 49 -3.79 -15.97 -5.44
N PHE A 50 -3.83 -16.30 -6.74
CA PHE A 50 -5.01 -16.85 -7.40
C PHE A 50 -5.31 -18.30 -6.98
N ASP A 51 -4.31 -19.00 -6.43
CA ASP A 51 -4.46 -20.38 -5.97
C ASP A 51 -4.93 -20.45 -4.51
N SER A 52 -5.00 -19.32 -3.80
CA SER A 52 -5.49 -19.27 -2.43
C SER A 52 -6.99 -18.99 -2.37
N THR A 53 -7.63 -19.50 -1.32
CA THR A 53 -9.04 -19.23 -0.98
C THR A 53 -9.16 -18.35 0.27
N SER A 54 -8.07 -17.70 0.67
CA SER A 54 -7.99 -16.90 1.91
C SER A 54 -8.85 -15.62 1.87
N LEU A 55 -9.13 -15.10 0.66
CA LEU A 55 -9.97 -13.94 0.44
C LEU A 55 -11.28 -14.36 -0.23
N ASP A 56 -12.42 -14.04 0.40
CA ASP A 56 -13.73 -14.19 -0.23
C ASP A 56 -13.93 -13.12 -1.32
N GLN A 57 -13.84 -13.56 -2.58
CA GLN A 57 -13.98 -12.67 -3.73
C GLN A 57 -15.41 -12.12 -3.89
N CYS A 58 -16.43 -12.76 -3.32
CA CYS A 58 -17.81 -12.27 -3.40
C CYS A 58 -17.99 -10.92 -2.68
N SER A 59 -17.16 -10.63 -1.68
CA SER A 59 -17.15 -9.34 -0.97
C SER A 59 -16.86 -8.13 -1.89
N ALA A 60 -16.20 -8.34 -3.03
CA ALA A 60 -15.88 -7.27 -3.98
C ALA A 60 -17.14 -6.69 -4.68
N ILE A 61 -18.21 -7.50 -4.81
CA ILE A 61 -19.45 -7.08 -5.48
C ILE A 61 -20.06 -5.89 -4.74
N GLY A 62 -20.31 -6.07 -3.43
CA GLY A 62 -20.86 -5.00 -2.59
C GLY A 62 -19.93 -3.80 -2.50
N PHE A 63 -18.61 -4.03 -2.33
CA PHE A 63 -17.64 -2.93 -2.29
C PHE A 63 -17.71 -2.05 -3.55
N SER A 64 -17.76 -2.65 -4.74
CA SER A 64 -17.85 -1.93 -6.02
C SER A 64 -19.16 -1.13 -6.15
N GLU A 65 -20.27 -1.69 -5.67
CA GLU A 65 -21.57 -1.02 -5.66
C GLU A 65 -21.62 0.20 -4.73
N TYR A 66 -21.00 0.13 -3.55
CA TYR A 66 -21.03 1.26 -2.62
C TYR A 66 -19.94 2.29 -2.90
N TYR A 67 -18.73 1.87 -3.27
CA TYR A 67 -17.62 2.79 -3.55
C TYR A 67 -17.96 3.78 -4.68
N GLY A 68 -18.61 3.29 -5.75
CA GLY A 68 -19.00 4.13 -6.89
C GLY A 68 -20.34 4.85 -6.75
N LEU A 69 -21.07 4.67 -5.64
CA LEU A 69 -22.46 5.09 -5.51
C LEU A 69 -22.63 6.60 -5.69
N GLN A 70 -21.83 7.39 -4.97
CA GLN A 70 -21.91 8.86 -4.99
C GLN A 70 -21.65 9.43 -6.40
N ALA A 71 -20.65 8.90 -7.10
CA ALA A 71 -20.34 9.32 -8.47
C ALA A 71 -21.48 9.00 -9.46
N ARG A 72 -22.11 7.82 -9.31
CA ARG A 72 -23.28 7.42 -10.12
C ARG A 72 -24.50 8.30 -9.84
N MET A 73 -24.74 8.68 -8.60
CA MET A 73 -25.80 9.61 -8.22
C MET A 73 -25.58 10.97 -8.88
N ARG A 74 -24.36 11.53 -8.78
CA ARG A 74 -24.02 12.81 -9.42
C ARG A 74 -24.21 12.80 -10.94
N ARG A 75 -23.90 11.69 -11.62
CA ARG A 75 -24.07 11.56 -13.08
C ARG A 75 -25.55 11.55 -13.51
N ARG A 76 -26.43 11.02 -12.66
CA ARG A 76 -27.87 10.90 -12.94
C ARG A 76 -28.65 12.20 -12.67
N ALA A 77 -28.09 13.11 -11.89
CA ALA A 77 -28.61 14.47 -11.64
C ALA A 77 -28.09 15.45 -12.69
#